data_AF-A0ABD6CLE5-F1
#
_entry.id   AF-A0ABD6CLE5-F1
#
_cell.length_a   1.000
_cell.length_b   1.000
_cell.length_c   1.000
_cell.angle_alpha   90.00
_cell.angle_beta   90.00
_cell.angle_gamma   90.00
#
_symmetry.space_group_name_H-M   'P 1'
#
loop_
_entity.id
_entity.type
_entity.pdbx_description
1 polymer ?
#
loop_
_entity_poly.entity_id
_entity_poly.type
_entity_poly.pdbx_seq_one_letter_code
_entity_poly.pdbx_strand_id
1 'polypeptide(L)'
;MKNDKLAFNLPGSSENEYSHTDPEGLGTDSVYRFGKDARNGTSGLFSVENRGTQPVQIYNTQTETSGVPDVTMYDVETGSTLTEDSPSLPLSTGNQLPCGLEIDTHGVPVQEIEYDVTLTINAVAASD
;
A
#
# COMPACT_ATOMS: atom_id res chain seq x y z
N MET A 1 -20.86 2.63 -11.80
CA MET A 1 -19.69 3.41 -11.36
C MET A 1 -18.52 2.45 -11.28
N LYS A 2 -17.45 2.73 -12.03
CA LYS A 2 -16.23 1.92 -12.03
C LYS A 2 -15.42 2.33 -10.79
N ASN A 3 -15.41 1.50 -9.76
CA ASN A 3 -14.54 1.70 -8.60
C ASN A 3 -13.13 1.25 -8.99
N ASP A 4 -12.44 2.06 -9.79
CA ASP A 4 -11.10 1.73 -10.32
C ASP A 4 -9.98 2.06 -9.32
N LYS A 5 -10.31 2.51 -8.10
CA LYS A 5 -9.35 2.91 -7.08
C LYS A 5 -9.69 2.32 -5.72
N LEU A 6 -8.67 1.78 -5.06
CA LEU A 6 -8.65 1.48 -3.64
C LEU A 6 -8.05 2.70 -2.94
N ALA A 7 -8.71 3.20 -1.90
CA ALA A 7 -8.27 4.37 -1.15
C ALA A 7 -8.09 4.01 0.33
N PHE A 8 -7.00 4.50 0.91
CA PHE A 8 -6.69 4.40 2.33
C PHE A 8 -6.61 5.81 2.89
N ASN A 9 -7.26 6.06 4.02
CA ASN A 9 -7.14 7.29 4.77
C ASN A 9 -6.53 6.97 6.14
N LEU A 10 -5.47 7.70 6.51
CA LEU A 10 -4.74 7.57 7.75
C LEU A 10 -4.96 8.84 8.56
N PRO A 11 -5.90 8.82 9.53
CA PRO A 11 -6.39 10.05 10.13
C PRO A 11 -5.36 10.71 11.04
N GLY A 12 -5.28 12.04 10.98
CA GLY A 12 -4.45 12.86 11.86
C GLY A 12 -5.16 13.27 13.17
N SER A 13 -4.44 13.97 14.06
CA SER A 13 -4.94 14.43 15.37
C SER A 13 -6.10 15.42 15.33
N SER A 14 -6.35 16.02 14.18
CA SER A 14 -7.50 16.90 13.95
C SER A 14 -8.77 16.12 13.54
N GLU A 15 -8.67 14.82 13.27
CA GLU A 15 -9.72 14.00 12.66
C GLU A 15 -10.43 13.05 13.66
N ASN A 16 -10.57 13.50 14.90
CA ASN A 16 -11.19 12.76 16.01
C ASN A 16 -12.66 12.35 15.74
N GLU A 17 -13.28 12.92 14.71
CA GLU A 17 -14.66 12.61 14.29
C GLU A 17 -14.81 11.22 13.63
N TYR A 18 -13.75 10.65 13.07
CA TYR A 18 -13.87 9.46 12.21
C TYR A 18 -13.97 8.12 12.96
N SER A 19 -13.64 8.06 14.25
CA SER A 19 -13.54 6.76 14.94
C SER A 19 -13.80 6.76 16.44
N HIS A 20 -14.08 7.91 17.08
CA HIS A 20 -14.04 8.06 18.55
C HIS A 20 -12.72 7.59 19.18
N THR A 21 -11.70 7.38 18.37
CA THR A 21 -10.31 7.27 18.80
C THR A 21 -9.70 8.66 18.61
N ASP A 22 -8.67 8.97 19.39
CA ASP A 22 -7.91 10.22 19.32
C ASP A 22 -6.63 9.90 18.52
N PRO A 23 -6.70 9.74 17.18
CA PRO A 23 -5.56 9.28 16.40
C PRO A 23 -4.48 10.36 16.35
N GLU A 24 -3.22 10.01 16.59
CA GLU A 24 -2.11 10.98 16.49
C GLU A 24 -1.56 11.12 15.06
N GLY A 25 -2.10 10.37 14.09
CA GLY A 25 -1.59 10.33 12.72
C GLY A 25 -0.27 9.58 12.58
N LEU A 26 0.47 9.93 11.51
CA LEU A 26 1.83 9.46 11.30
C LEU A 26 2.81 10.55 11.77
N GLY A 27 3.82 10.15 12.53
CA GLY A 27 4.96 11.00 12.89
C GLY A 27 5.99 11.10 11.75
N THR A 28 7.02 11.90 11.96
CA THR A 28 8.14 12.06 11.02
C THR A 28 9.25 11.03 11.28
N ASP A 29 10.15 10.88 10.32
CA ASP A 29 11.39 10.11 10.46
C ASP A 29 11.16 8.68 10.95
N SER A 30 10.10 8.07 10.43
CA SER A 30 9.62 6.74 10.83
C SER A 30 9.15 5.95 9.62
N VAL A 31 9.19 4.62 9.73
CA VAL A 31 8.61 3.69 8.76
C VAL A 31 7.42 2.99 9.41
N TYR A 32 6.24 3.15 8.82
CA TYR A 32 4.99 2.53 9.26
C TYR A 32 4.61 1.39 8.33
N ARG A 33 4.19 0.24 8.88
CA ARG A 33 3.71 -0.92 8.10
C ARG A 33 2.30 -1.33 8.50
N PHE A 34 1.39 -1.30 7.52
CA PHE A 34 0.00 -1.70 7.65
C PHE A 34 -0.23 -3.00 6.86
N GLY A 35 -0.27 -4.13 7.56
CA GLY A 35 -0.36 -5.47 6.93
C GLY A 35 -1.60 -6.28 7.29
N LYS A 36 -2.52 -5.70 8.06
CA LYS A 36 -3.73 -6.38 8.52
C LYS A 36 -4.88 -5.40 8.51
N ASP A 37 -6.01 -5.80 7.96
CA ASP A 37 -7.28 -5.14 8.25
C ASP A 37 -7.69 -5.43 9.70
N ALA A 38 -7.80 -4.37 10.49
CA ALA A 38 -8.18 -4.44 11.90
C ALA A 38 -9.56 -5.10 12.13
N ARG A 39 -10.44 -5.17 11.13
CA ARG A 39 -11.83 -5.64 11.30
C ARG A 39 -12.06 -7.12 11.02
N ASN A 40 -11.25 -7.74 10.17
CA ASN A 40 -11.59 -9.05 9.59
C ASN A 40 -10.60 -10.17 9.91
N GLY A 41 -9.52 -9.89 10.66
CA GLY A 41 -8.53 -10.89 11.09
C GLY A 41 -7.80 -11.60 9.94
N THR A 42 -7.99 -11.12 8.71
CA THR A 42 -7.41 -11.69 7.49
C THR A 42 -6.01 -11.11 7.32
N SER A 43 -5.07 -11.93 6.83
CA SER A 43 -3.72 -11.47 6.50
C SER A 43 -3.78 -10.56 5.27
N GLY A 44 -3.06 -9.45 5.30
CA GLY A 44 -3.11 -8.42 4.27
C GLY A 44 -4.06 -7.28 4.63
N LEU A 45 -3.67 -6.08 4.20
CA LEU A 45 -4.54 -4.90 4.20
C LEU A 45 -5.50 -4.93 3.00
N PHE A 46 -5.04 -5.48 1.87
CA PHE A 46 -5.83 -5.79 0.69
C PHE A 46 -5.21 -6.98 -0.05
N SER A 47 -5.85 -7.46 -1.12
CA SER A 47 -5.28 -8.51 -1.97
C SER A 47 -5.36 -8.14 -3.44
N VAL A 48 -4.35 -8.60 -4.19
CA VAL A 48 -4.32 -8.54 -5.65
C VAL A 48 -4.58 -9.95 -6.19
N GLU A 49 -5.58 -10.10 -7.05
CA GLU A 49 -5.96 -11.38 -7.64
C GLU A 49 -5.62 -11.40 -9.14
N ASN A 50 -4.86 -12.42 -9.59
CA ASN A 50 -4.62 -12.61 -11.01
C ASN A 50 -5.83 -13.27 -11.68
N ARG A 51 -6.68 -12.45 -12.30
CA ARG A 51 -7.83 -12.90 -13.11
C ARG A 51 -7.53 -13.06 -14.60
N GLY A 52 -6.26 -12.92 -14.99
CA GLY A 52 -5.79 -13.11 -16.36
C GLY A 52 -5.55 -14.58 -16.71
N THR A 53 -4.98 -14.84 -17.88
CA THR A 53 -4.72 -16.20 -18.39
C THR A 53 -3.27 -16.65 -18.28
N GLN A 54 -2.37 -15.79 -17.81
CA GLN A 54 -0.94 -16.06 -17.68
C GLN A 54 -0.44 -15.64 -16.29
N PRO A 55 0.62 -16.27 -15.75
CA PRO A 55 1.27 -15.80 -14.53
C PRO A 55 1.80 -14.37 -14.70
N VAL A 56 1.67 -13.57 -13.64
CA VAL A 56 2.14 -12.17 -13.62
C VAL A 56 2.96 -11.89 -12.36
N GLN A 57 3.90 -10.96 -12.44
CA GLN A 57 4.55 -10.39 -11.27
C GLN A 57 3.92 -9.04 -10.96
N ILE A 58 3.76 -8.75 -9.67
CA ILE A 58 3.09 -7.55 -9.17
C ILE A 58 4.11 -6.64 -8.50
N TYR A 59 4.05 -5.35 -8.80
CA TYR A 59 4.81 -4.31 -8.12
C TYR A 59 4.04 -2.98 -8.12
N ASN A 60 4.46 -2.01 -7.32
CA ASN A 60 3.91 -0.66 -7.34
C ASN A 60 4.92 0.37 -7.81
N THR A 61 4.40 1.48 -8.31
CA THR A 61 5.15 2.70 -8.59
C THR A 61 4.40 3.88 -8.00
N GLN A 62 5.11 4.78 -7.32
CA GLN A 62 4.60 6.07 -6.88
C GLN A 62 5.05 7.15 -7.85
N THR A 63 4.11 7.93 -8.37
CA THR A 63 4.39 8.93 -9.41
C THR A 63 5.01 10.21 -8.84
N GLU A 64 4.51 10.67 -7.70
CA GLU A 64 4.95 11.89 -7.02
C GLU A 64 5.75 11.51 -5.77
N THR A 65 7.05 11.79 -5.74
CA THR A 65 7.93 11.46 -4.60
C THR A 65 8.54 12.71 -3.96
N SER A 66 8.37 13.89 -4.57
CA SER A 66 8.96 15.12 -4.07
C SER A 66 8.09 15.76 -2.99
N GLY A 67 8.63 15.83 -1.76
CA GLY A 67 7.97 16.52 -0.64
C GLY A 67 6.73 15.80 -0.10
N VAL A 68 6.60 14.51 -0.41
CA VAL A 68 5.55 13.62 0.11
C VAL A 68 6.20 12.35 0.66
N PRO A 69 5.53 11.61 1.56
CA PRO A 69 6.05 10.34 2.05
C PRO A 69 6.25 9.32 0.92
N ASP A 70 7.26 8.47 1.07
CA ASP A 70 7.45 7.34 0.18
C ASP A 70 6.51 6.21 0.63
N VAL A 71 5.64 5.78 -0.27
CA VAL A 71 4.63 4.75 -0.02
C VAL A 71 4.89 3.58 -0.96
N THR A 72 4.95 2.38 -0.40
CA THR A 72 5.24 1.15 -1.14
C THR A 72 4.35 0.01 -0.68
N MET A 73 3.96 -0.86 -1.61
CA MET A 73 3.28 -2.11 -1.30
C MET A 73 4.30 -3.13 -0.83
N TYR A 74 3.90 -4.02 0.07
CA TYR A 74 4.72 -5.16 0.44
C TYR A 74 3.88 -6.44 0.49
N ASP A 75 4.51 -7.57 0.23
CA ASP A 75 3.92 -8.89 0.43
C ASP A 75 3.89 -9.19 1.94
N VAL A 76 2.70 -9.38 2.50
CA VAL A 76 2.54 -9.59 3.94
C VAL A 76 3.09 -10.93 4.40
N GLU A 77 3.16 -11.93 3.53
CA GLU A 77 3.66 -13.27 3.88
C GLU A 77 5.19 -13.28 3.95
N THR A 78 5.87 -12.60 3.03
CA THR A 78 7.34 -12.56 2.96
C THR A 78 7.95 -11.35 3.66
N GLY A 79 7.18 -10.27 3.84
CA GLY A 79 7.64 -8.98 4.37
C GLY A 79 8.41 -8.13 3.37
N SER A 80 8.51 -8.55 2.10
CA SER A 80 9.31 -7.88 1.06
C SER A 80 8.51 -6.77 0.38
N THR A 81 9.14 -5.62 0.17
CA THR A 81 8.58 -4.52 -0.64
C THR A 81 8.48 -4.93 -2.11
N LEU A 82 7.42 -4.48 -2.79
CA LEU A 82 7.07 -4.86 -4.14
C LEU A 82 7.39 -3.71 -5.11
N THR A 83 8.67 -3.53 -5.42
CA THR A 83 9.15 -2.48 -6.34
C THR A 83 9.38 -3.04 -7.73
N GLU A 84 9.58 -2.18 -8.73
CA GLU A 84 9.91 -2.64 -10.09
C GLU A 84 11.17 -3.51 -10.15
N ASP A 85 12.19 -3.16 -9.35
CA ASP A 85 13.44 -3.93 -9.25
C ASP A 85 13.32 -5.20 -8.38
N SER A 86 12.27 -5.31 -7.58
CA SER A 86 12.01 -6.43 -6.69
C SER A 86 10.51 -6.76 -6.68
N PRO A 87 9.96 -7.24 -7.81
CA PRO A 87 8.54 -7.52 -7.91
C PRO A 87 8.19 -8.80 -7.15
N SER A 88 6.89 -9.10 -7.05
CA SER A 88 6.44 -10.34 -6.44
C SER A 88 6.99 -11.58 -7.15
N LEU A 89 6.93 -12.73 -6.46
CA LEU A 89 6.97 -14.02 -7.14
C LEU A 89 5.83 -14.11 -8.17
N PRO A 90 6.00 -14.89 -9.26
CA PRO A 90 4.94 -15.09 -10.25
C PRO A 90 3.63 -15.56 -9.60
N LEU A 91 2.60 -14.73 -9.74
CA LEU A 91 1.24 -14.98 -9.27
C LEU A 91 0.47 -15.74 -10.36
N SER A 92 0.24 -17.03 -10.15
CA SER A 92 -0.55 -17.88 -11.05
C SER A 92 -1.99 -17.38 -11.20
N THR A 93 -2.62 -17.69 -12.35
CA THR A 93 -4.05 -17.42 -12.58
C THR A 93 -4.93 -18.01 -11.47
N GLY A 94 -5.84 -17.19 -10.95
CA GLY A 94 -6.76 -17.54 -9.86
C GLY A 94 -6.18 -17.39 -8.45
N ASN A 95 -4.86 -17.18 -8.31
CA ASN A 95 -4.24 -16.96 -7.01
C ASN A 95 -4.31 -15.48 -6.59
N GLN A 96 -4.15 -15.27 -5.29
CA GLN A 96 -4.14 -13.95 -4.65
C GLN A 96 -2.80 -13.68 -3.96
N LEU A 97 -2.37 -12.43 -3.99
CA LEU A 97 -1.23 -11.90 -3.24
C LEU A 97 -1.75 -10.99 -2.12
N PRO A 98 -1.62 -11.36 -0.83
CA PRO A 98 -1.96 -10.48 0.28
C PRO A 98 -0.94 -9.35 0.39
N CYS A 99 -1.41 -8.11 0.26
CA CYS A 99 -0.58 -6.92 0.22
C CYS A 99 -0.81 -6.06 1.46
N GLY A 100 0.27 -5.45 1.94
CA GLY A 100 0.26 -4.37 2.92
C GLY A 100 0.80 -3.08 2.33
N LEU A 101 0.73 -2.00 3.10
CA LEU A 101 1.34 -0.72 2.78
C LEU A 101 2.45 -0.39 3.77
N GLU A 102 3.60 0.01 3.25
CA GLU A 102 4.69 0.64 3.98
C GLU A 102 4.69 2.14 3.64
N ILE A 103 4.85 2.99 4.66
CA ILE A 103 4.94 4.43 4.52
C ILE A 103 6.20 4.89 5.25
N ASP A 104 7.15 5.40 4.48
CA ASP A 104 8.36 6.04 4.97
C ASP A 104 8.17 7.56 4.99
N THR A 105 8.35 8.14 6.18
CA THR A 105 8.12 9.56 6.48
C THR A 105 9.43 10.33 6.70
N HIS A 106 10.59 9.74 6.39
CA HIS A 106 11.87 10.43 6.54
C HIS A 106 11.97 11.65 5.62
N GLY A 107 12.42 12.77 6.19
CA GLY A 107 12.64 14.00 5.41
C GLY A 107 11.36 14.70 4.93
N VAL A 108 10.19 14.26 5.40
CA VAL A 108 8.89 14.84 5.08
C VAL A 108 8.27 15.43 6.34
N PRO A 109 7.89 16.72 6.37
CA PRO A 109 7.35 17.34 7.58
C PRO A 109 5.92 16.90 7.86
N VAL A 110 5.46 17.01 9.12
CA VAL A 110 4.03 17.03 9.41
C VAL A 110 3.43 18.33 8.88
N GLN A 111 2.23 18.26 8.30
CA GLN A 111 1.51 19.43 7.81
C GLN A 111 0.01 19.33 8.12
N GLU A 112 -0.66 20.49 8.16
CA GLU A 112 -2.10 20.62 8.44
C GLU A 112 -2.97 20.12 7.28
N ILE A 113 -2.44 20.16 6.04
CA ILE A 113 -3.14 19.68 4.84
C ILE A 113 -2.72 18.24 4.59
N GLU A 114 -3.67 17.35 4.32
CA GLU A 114 -3.38 15.95 4.02
C GLU A 114 -2.42 15.78 2.82
N TYR A 115 -1.59 14.74 2.88
CA TYR A 115 -0.85 14.28 1.71
C TYR A 115 -1.78 13.43 0.83
N ASP A 116 -1.85 13.73 -0.46
CA ASP A 116 -2.48 12.86 -1.46
C ASP A 116 -1.39 12.14 -2.25
N VAL A 117 -1.23 10.84 -1.96
CA VAL A 117 -0.22 9.98 -2.60
C VAL A 117 -0.91 8.92 -3.44
N THR A 118 -0.64 8.93 -4.74
CA THR A 118 -1.15 7.92 -5.67
C THR A 118 -0.09 6.86 -5.96
N LEU A 119 -0.46 5.60 -5.72
CA LEU A 119 0.28 4.43 -6.18
C LEU A 119 -0.41 3.80 -7.38
N THR A 120 0.40 3.36 -8.35
CA THR A 120 -0.05 2.52 -9.46
C THR A 120 0.39 1.09 -9.19
N ILE A 121 -0.56 0.15 -9.24
CA ILE A 121 -0.27 -1.30 -9.18
C ILE A 121 -0.02 -1.78 -10.60
N ASN A 122 1.17 -2.30 -10.85
CA ASN A 122 1.60 -2.84 -12.13
C ASN A 122 1.55 -4.37 -12.08
N ALA A 123 1.07 -4.97 -13.17
CA ALA A 123 1.09 -6.41 -13.39
C ALA A 123 1.78 -6.67 -14.72
N VAL A 124 2.92 -7.35 -14.68
CA VAL A 124 3.72 -7.69 -15.87
C VAL A 124 3.77 -9.20 -16.04
N ALA A 125 3.80 -9.67 -17.28
CA ALA A 125 3.95 -11.10 -17.55
C ALA A 125 5.24 -11.61 -16.90
N ALA A 126 5.16 -12.72 -16.15
CA ALA A 126 6.37 -13.38 -15.69
C ALA A 126 7.15 -13.88 -16.91
N SER A 127 8.44 -13.57 -16.99
CA SER A 127 9.31 -14.15 -18.01
C SER A 127 9.58 -15.62 -17.67
N ASP A 128 9.60 -16.50 -18.68
CA ASP A 128 9.99 -17.91 -18.54
C ASP A 128 11.45 -18.08 -18.08
#